data_AF-A0A977PTX3-F1
#
_entry.id   AF-A0A977PTX3-F1
#
_cell.length_a   1.000
_cell.length_b   1.000
_cell.length_c   1.000
_cell.angle_alpha   90.00
_cell.angle_beta   90.00
_cell.angle_gamma   90.00
#
_symmetry.space_group_name_H-M   'P 1'
#
loop_
_entity.id
_entity.type
_entity.pdbx_description
1 polymer ?
#
loop_
_entity_poly.entity_id
_entity_poly.type
_entity_poly.pdbx_seq_one_letter_code
_entity_poly.pdbx_strand_id
1 'polypeptide(L)'
;MLLLSNRSLRGMERGKEIGALQKARDYIKAVLLVRLGELTLEIETYLMGISDLSVLDELLKLAVTVDSLEDFQQSIGRIQAQLSITEN
;
A
#
# COMPACT_ATOMS: atom_id res chain seq x y z
N MET A 1 -35.06 18.11 -1.56
CA MET A 1 -33.76 17.70 -1.00
C MET A 1 -33.81 16.20 -0.77
N LEU A 2 -32.95 15.41 -1.44
CA LEU A 2 -32.96 13.95 -1.35
C LEU A 2 -32.26 13.52 -0.05
N LEU A 3 -32.96 12.84 0.86
CA LEU A 3 -32.37 12.29 2.08
C LEU A 3 -31.54 11.06 1.70
N LEU A 4 -30.26 11.27 1.40
CA LEU A 4 -29.28 10.18 1.32
C LEU A 4 -29.30 9.44 2.66
N SER A 5 -29.80 8.19 2.64
CA SER A 5 -29.88 7.36 3.84
C SER A 5 -28.47 7.02 4.33
N ASN A 6 -28.27 6.96 5.66
CA ASN A 6 -26.96 6.67 6.29
C ASN A 6 -26.27 5.42 5.72
N ARG A 7 -27.03 4.42 5.25
CA ARG A 7 -26.53 3.23 4.55
C ARG A 7 -25.82 3.53 3.23
N SER A 8 -26.32 4.48 2.44
CA SER A 8 -25.72 4.88 1.16
C SER A 8 -24.42 5.66 1.36
N LEU A 9 -24.36 6.50 2.40
CA LEU A 9 -23.15 7.24 2.78
C LEU A 9 -22.03 6.29 3.19
N ARG A 10 -22.31 5.32 4.07
CA ARG A 10 -21.35 4.28 4.48
C ARG A 10 -20.82 3.44 3.31
N GLY A 11 -21.68 3.13 2.34
CA GLY A 11 -21.26 2.41 1.13
C GLY A 11 -20.29 3.22 0.26
N MET A 12 -20.56 4.53 0.14
CA MET A 12 -19.71 5.44 -0.62
C MET A 12 -18.36 5.71 0.07
N GLU A 13 -18.35 5.80 1.40
CA GLU A 13 -17.13 5.94 2.21
C GLU A 13 -16.23 4.71 2.07
N ARG A 14 -16.77 3.49 2.26
CA ARG A 14 -16.01 2.25 2.06
C ARG A 14 -15.48 2.11 0.63
N GLY A 15 -16.26 2.50 -0.36
CA GLY A 15 -15.81 2.48 -1.76
C GLY A 15 -14.61 3.41 -2.00
N LYS A 16 -14.58 4.58 -1.35
CA LYS A 16 -13.43 5.50 -1.42
C LYS A 16 -12.20 4.95 -0.72
N GLU A 17 -12.37 4.33 0.46
CA GLU A 17 -11.27 3.72 1.20
C GLU A 17 -10.63 2.56 0.43
N ILE A 18 -11.45 1.65 -0.11
CA ILE A 18 -10.98 0.52 -0.92
C ILE A 18 -10.28 1.04 -2.19
N GLY A 19 -10.87 2.05 -2.85
CA GLY A 19 -10.27 2.67 -4.03
C GLY A 19 -8.92 3.33 -3.74
N ALA A 20 -8.80 4.00 -2.59
CA ALA A 20 -7.54 4.61 -2.16
C ALA A 20 -6.46 3.56 -1.89
N LEU A 21 -6.81 2.45 -1.21
CA LEU A 21 -5.90 1.35 -0.96
C LEU A 21 -5.39 0.72 -2.27
N GLN A 22 -6.31 0.42 -3.19
CA GLN A 22 -5.93 -0.16 -4.48
C GLN A 22 -5.04 0.81 -5.26
N LYS A 23 -5.39 2.09 -5.31
CA LYS A 23 -4.62 3.10 -6.02
C LYS A 23 -3.21 3.26 -5.44
N ALA A 24 -3.05 3.22 -4.12
CA ALA A 24 -1.74 3.29 -3.48
C ALA A 24 -0.87 2.07 -3.84
N ARG A 25 -1.45 0.86 -3.83
CA ARG A 25 -0.76 -0.36 -4.29
C ARG A 25 -0.32 -0.25 -5.75
N ASP A 26 -1.22 0.21 -6.62
CA ASP A 26 -0.93 0.36 -8.05
C ASP A 26 0.19 1.39 -8.29
N TYR A 27 0.24 2.48 -7.51
CA TYR A 27 1.33 3.45 -7.59
C TYR A 27 2.68 2.85 -7.20
N ILE A 28 2.74 2.08 -6.12
CA ILE A 28 3.99 1.42 -5.70
C ILE A 28 4.47 0.49 -6.82
N LYS A 29 3.58 -0.35 -7.36
CA LYS A 29 3.91 -1.24 -8.48
C LYS A 29 4.42 -0.47 -9.70
N ALA A 30 3.74 0.61 -10.06
CA ALA A 30 4.14 1.43 -11.20
C ALA A 30 5.52 2.07 -10.98
N VAL A 31 5.79 2.59 -9.78
CA VAL A 31 7.10 3.17 -9.44
C VAL A 31 8.20 2.12 -9.52
N LEU A 32 7.99 0.93 -8.95
CA LEU A 32 8.97 -0.16 -9.00
C LEU A 32 9.26 -0.57 -10.45
N LEU A 33 8.23 -0.76 -11.27
CA LEU A 33 8.39 -1.08 -12.69
C LEU A 33 9.10 0.04 -13.48
N VAL A 34 8.79 1.31 -13.19
CA VAL A 34 9.38 2.44 -13.92
C VAL A 34 10.83 2.69 -13.51
N ARG A 35 11.16 2.59 -12.21
CA ARG A 35 12.50 2.90 -11.69
C ARG A 35 13.46 1.72 -11.78
N LEU A 36 12.98 0.54 -11.40
CA LEU A 36 13.82 -0.66 -11.27
C LEU A 36 13.66 -1.60 -12.47
N GLY A 37 12.61 -1.44 -13.27
CA GLY A 37 12.35 -2.29 -14.44
C GLY A 37 11.80 -3.68 -14.11
N GLU A 38 11.61 -3.98 -12.82
CA GLU A 38 11.19 -5.30 -12.35
C GLU A 38 10.22 -5.20 -11.15
N LEU A 39 9.42 -6.24 -11.00
CA LEU A 39 8.47 -6.43 -9.91
C LEU A 39 8.29 -7.93 -9.68
N THR A 40 8.46 -8.37 -8.43
CA THR A 40 8.26 -9.78 -8.06
C THR A 40 6.84 -10.02 -7.56
N LEU A 41 6.35 -11.24 -7.79
CA LEU A 41 5.04 -11.69 -7.32
C LEU A 41 4.92 -11.69 -5.78
N GLU A 42 6.06 -11.83 -5.10
CA GLU A 42 6.16 -11.73 -3.64
C GLU A 42 5.79 -10.32 -3.15
N ILE A 43 6.36 -9.28 -3.76
CA ILE A 43 6.03 -7.89 -3.44
C ILE A 43 4.56 -7.59 -3.76
N GLU A 44 4.06 -8.06 -4.90
CA GLU A 44 2.66 -7.87 -5.25
C GLU A 44 1.71 -8.48 -4.22
N THR A 45 2.01 -9.71 -3.79
CA THR A 45 1.22 -10.43 -2.79
C THR A 45 1.26 -9.72 -1.45
N TYR A 46 2.43 -9.25 -1.04
CA TYR A 46 2.58 -8.47 0.19
C TYR A 46 1.76 -7.17 0.16
N LEU A 47 1.84 -6.40 -0.93
CA LEU A 47 1.08 -5.15 -1.09
C LEU A 47 -0.44 -5.38 -1.01
N MET A 48 -0.94 -6.50 -1.55
CA MET A 48 -2.36 -6.85 -1.46
C MET A 48 -2.82 -7.13 -0.01
N GLY A 49 -1.92 -7.62 0.84
CA GLY A 49 -2.20 -7.88 2.26
C GLY A 49 -2.27 -6.62 3.13
N ILE A 50 -1.71 -5.50 2.68
CA ILE A 50 -1.67 -4.27 3.48
C ILE A 50 -3.01 -3.54 3.41
N SER A 51 -3.66 -3.39 4.56
CA SER A 51 -4.92 -2.66 4.71
C SER A 51 -4.74 -1.26 5.30
N ASP A 52 -3.50 -0.87 5.63
CA ASP A 52 -3.16 0.46 6.16
C ASP A 52 -2.58 1.34 5.04
N LEU A 53 -3.25 2.47 4.77
CA LEU A 53 -2.80 3.45 3.79
C LEU A 53 -1.47 4.10 4.17
N SER A 54 -1.20 4.28 5.46
CA SER A 54 0.02 4.92 5.95
C SER A 54 1.24 4.06 5.62
N VAL A 55 1.11 2.74 5.79
CA VAL A 55 2.14 1.77 5.41
C VAL A 55 2.38 1.79 3.90
N LEU A 56 1.31 1.86 3.10
CA LEU A 56 1.44 1.99 1.64
C LEU A 56 2.13 3.30 1.22
N ASP A 57 1.86 4.42 1.90
CA ASP A 57 2.52 5.71 1.63
C ASP A 57 4.02 5.67 1.97
N GLU A 58 4.40 5.03 3.08
CA GLU A 58 5.80 4.79 3.42
C GLU A 58 6.51 3.89 2.41
N LEU A 59 5.85 2.80 1.99
CA LEU A 59 6.37 1.93 0.94
C LEU A 59 6.50 2.66 -0.39
N LEU A 60 5.60 3.57 -0.72
CA LEU A 60 5.75 4.40 -1.91
C LEU A 60 6.98 5.31 -1.83
N LYS A 61 7.23 5.93 -0.67
CA LYS A 61 8.45 6.72 -0.43
C LYS A 61 9.70 5.85 -0.58
N LEU A 62 9.68 4.65 -0.01
CA LEU A 62 10.79 3.71 -0.17
C LEU A 62 11.00 3.31 -1.63
N ALA A 63 9.93 3.00 -2.36
CA ALA A 63 9.99 2.64 -3.77
C ALA A 63 10.59 3.74 -4.65
N VAL A 64 10.48 5.03 -4.26
CA VAL A 64 11.13 6.15 -4.97
C VAL A 64 12.55 6.48 -4.46
N THR A 65 12.97 5.97 -3.29
CA THR A 65 14.30 6.25 -2.72
C THR A 65 15.30 5.11 -2.89
N VAL A 66 14.83 3.86 -2.89
CA VAL A 66 15.71 2.67 -3.00
C VAL A 66 16.36 2.60 -4.38
N ASP A 67 17.57 2.06 -4.42
CA ASP A 67 18.36 1.90 -5.64
C ASP A 67 18.13 0.54 -6.31
N SER A 68 17.61 -0.44 -5.57
CA SER A 68 17.38 -1.81 -6.04
C SER A 68 16.10 -2.42 -5.46
N LEU A 69 15.65 -3.53 -6.06
CA LEU A 69 14.50 -4.28 -5.56
C LEU A 69 14.82 -5.00 -4.24
N GLU A 70 16.07 -5.44 -4.06
CA GLU A 70 16.53 -6.08 -2.84
C GLU A 70 16.46 -5.13 -1.64
N ASP A 71 16.88 -3.87 -1.83
CA ASP A 71 16.76 -2.81 -0.79
C ASP A 71 15.30 -2.53 -0.44
N PHE A 72 14.42 -2.58 -1.44
CA PHE A 72 12.98 -2.45 -1.22
C PHE A 72 12.43 -3.61 -0.37
N GLN A 73 12.79 -4.85 -0.69
CA GLN A 73 12.40 -6.03 0.08
C GLN A 73 12.95 -6.00 1.51
N GLN A 74 14.19 -5.56 1.70
CA GLN A 74 14.74 -5.37 3.05
C GLN A 74 13.95 -4.32 3.84
N SER A 75 13.53 -3.24 3.19
CA SER A 75 12.74 -2.19 3.82
C SER A 75 11.36 -2.69 4.24
N ILE A 76 10.72 -3.55 3.43
CA ILE A 76 9.48 -4.26 3.81
C ILE A 76 9.69 -5.06 5.10
N GLY A 77 10.77 -5.85 5.18
CA GLY A 77 11.06 -6.67 6.36
C GLY A 77 11.26 -5.82 7.63
N ARG A 78 11.87 -4.63 7.51
CA ARG A 78 12.03 -3.68 8.63
C ARG A 78 10.68 -3.13 9.12
N ILE A 79 9.82 -2.71 8.19
CA ILE A 79 8.47 -2.22 8.53
C ILE A 79 7.65 -3.32 9.22
N GLN A 80 7.70 -4.55 8.71
CA GLN A 80 7.03 -5.70 9.34
C GLN A 80 7.54 -5.96 10.76
N ALA A 81 8.86 -5.88 10.97
CA ALA A 81 9.44 -6.05 12.30
C ALA A 81 8.96 -4.94 13.26
N GLN A 82 8.90 -3.69 12.81
CA GLN A 82 8.39 -2.56 13.61
C GLN A 82 6.92 -2.73 14.01
N LEU A 83 6.08 -3.20 13.09
CA LEU A 83 4.66 -3.48 13.38
C LEU A 83 4.53 -4.65 14.38
N SER A 84 5.35 -5.69 14.24
CA SER A 84 5.36 -6.86 15.14
C SER A 84 5.83 -6.53 16.56
N ILE A 85 6.69 -5.51 16.73
CA ILE A 85 7.18 -5.07 18.05
C ILE A 85 6.11 -4.27 18.82
N THR A 86 5.09 -3.75 18.12
CA THR A 86 4.05 -2.91 18.74
C THR A 86 2.93 -3.75 19.40
N GLU A 87 2.93 -5.08 19.23
CA GLU A 87 1.92 -6.00 19.80
C GLU A 87 2.36 -6.70 21.12
N ASN A 88 3.46 -6.29 21.77
CA ASN A 88 3.93 -6.90 23.03
C ASN A 88 4.00 -5.91 24.21
#